data_AF-A0A1N6IVU9-F1
#
_entry.id   AF-A0A1N6IVU9-F1
#
_cell.length_a   1.000
_cell.length_b   1.000
_cell.length_c   1.000
_cell.angle_alpha   90.00
_cell.angle_beta   90.00
_cell.angle_gamma   90.00
#
_symmetry.space_group_name_H-M   'P 1'
#
loop_
_entity.id
_entity.type
_entity.pdbx_description
1 polymer ?
#
loop_
_entity_poly.entity_id
_entity_poly.type
_entity_poly.pdbx_seq_one_letter_code
_entity_poly.pdbx_strand_id
1 'polypeptide(L)'
;MYTKYKSLLFFLFFIIANAQVGINTTAPQSTLDVNGTITLRNELRVGGTKTTTGNPGTLNQILVSQGDNVAPVWKTSKLGFYEVDEYRITQSDAKINETGIDFSNTTVSPVYQTSDINDPFGGASGATPKPAWSELPMKANSTASSTATTFKIDNPVNKVDFVFQTAVEMSNTGTTADQFVRYACGIFIDNQLKAVRADQINGVVGKGQKNQAIFTLKYVVENLPVKPLVNGIRPTYDVKVGCRRITSSTTGYFFAVGAPTTDGTQVVNNFMMKSILKYDVTEQVKIIY
;
A
#
# COMPACT_ATOMS: atom_id res chain seq x y z
N MET A 1 57.44 -42.58 69.51
CA MET A 1 58.04 -42.95 68.22
C MET A 1 56.93 -43.34 67.26
N TYR A 2 56.79 -42.57 66.18
CA TYR A 2 56.24 -42.89 64.86
C TYR A 2 54.93 -43.70 64.73
N THR A 3 53.82 -43.05 64.36
CA THR A 3 53.40 -42.85 62.95
C THR A 3 52.86 -44.12 62.31
N LYS A 4 51.53 -44.38 62.33
CA LYS A 4 50.84 -45.30 61.38
C LYS A 4 49.35 -45.04 61.12
N TYR A 5 48.81 -43.84 61.32
CA TYR A 5 47.41 -43.53 60.94
C TYR A 5 47.22 -42.27 60.09
N LYS A 6 48.29 -41.77 59.44
CA LYS A 6 48.20 -40.67 58.47
C LYS A 6 48.35 -41.14 57.02
N SER A 7 47.83 -42.32 56.69
CA SER A 7 47.91 -42.88 55.33
C SER A 7 46.55 -43.22 54.72
N LEU A 8 45.45 -42.69 55.27
CA LEU A 8 44.10 -42.90 54.72
C LEU A 8 43.29 -41.61 54.56
N LEU A 9 43.96 -40.46 54.50
CA LEU A 9 43.34 -39.18 54.13
C LEU A 9 44.17 -38.46 53.06
N PHE A 10 44.92 -39.22 52.26
CA PHE A 10 45.44 -38.76 51.01
C PHE A 10 44.48 -39.25 49.93
N PHE A 11 44.04 -38.34 49.07
CA PHE A 11 43.38 -38.63 47.81
C PHE A 11 41.85 -38.85 47.82
N LEU A 12 41.08 -37.81 48.17
CA LEU A 12 39.76 -37.62 47.53
C LEU A 12 39.30 -36.15 47.56
N PHE A 13 40.17 -35.22 47.18
CA PHE A 13 39.68 -33.93 46.69
C PHE A 13 39.20 -34.15 45.24
N PHE A 14 37.96 -34.61 45.10
CA PHE A 14 37.24 -34.48 43.83
C PHE A 14 37.06 -32.97 43.59
N ILE A 15 38.00 -32.37 42.87
CA ILE A 15 37.79 -31.04 42.30
C ILE A 15 36.75 -31.25 41.21
N ILE A 16 35.49 -30.95 41.53
CA ILE A 16 34.41 -30.88 40.55
C ILE A 16 34.66 -29.60 39.74
N ALA A 17 35.58 -29.68 38.79
CA ALA A 17 35.80 -28.60 37.85
C ALA A 17 34.57 -28.54 36.94
N ASN A 18 33.76 -27.49 37.07
CA ASN A 18 32.65 -27.24 36.17
C ASN A 18 33.20 -27.16 34.74
N ALA A 19 32.64 -27.95 33.80
CA ALA A 19 33.04 -27.99 32.40
C ALA A 19 32.57 -26.76 31.59
N GLN A 20 32.36 -25.62 32.25
CA GLN A 20 31.91 -24.38 31.63
C GLN A 20 33.12 -23.54 31.23
N VAL A 21 33.08 -22.96 30.04
CA VAL A 21 34.08 -22.03 29.52
C VAL A 21 33.54 -20.61 29.64
N GLY A 22 34.08 -19.84 30.58
CA GLY A 22 33.82 -18.41 30.70
C GLY A 22 34.95 -17.60 30.05
N ILE A 23 34.62 -16.74 29.08
CA ILE A 23 35.56 -15.75 28.53
C ILE A 23 35.20 -14.39 29.13
N ASN A 24 36.13 -13.80 29.88
CA ASN A 24 35.96 -12.54 30.60
C ASN A 24 34.81 -12.54 31.63
N THR A 25 34.49 -13.71 32.20
CA THR A 25 33.54 -13.89 33.30
C THR A 25 33.99 -15.05 34.19
N THR A 26 33.89 -14.87 35.51
CA THR A 26 34.19 -15.91 36.50
C THR A 26 32.96 -16.73 36.91
N ALA A 27 31.76 -16.30 36.50
CA ALA A 27 30.48 -16.93 36.81
C ALA A 27 29.65 -17.13 35.53
N PRO A 28 30.08 -18.04 34.62
CA PRO A 28 29.40 -18.26 33.34
C PRO A 28 27.96 -18.72 33.53
N GLN A 29 27.03 -18.15 32.76
CA GLN A 29 25.60 -18.48 32.79
C GLN A 29 25.21 -19.59 31.80
N SER A 30 26.16 -20.07 31.00
CA SER A 30 25.97 -21.19 30.07
C SER A 30 27.27 -21.98 29.90
N THR A 31 27.24 -23.09 29.15
CA THR A 31 28.44 -23.93 28.92
C THR A 31 29.57 -23.16 28.24
N LEU A 32 29.24 -22.21 27.36
CA LEU A 32 30.18 -21.24 26.79
C LEU A 32 29.57 -19.86 26.94
N ASP A 33 30.15 -19.04 27.81
CA ASP A 33 29.70 -17.68 28.08
C ASP A 33 30.82 -16.68 27.76
N VAL A 34 30.51 -15.71 26.90
CA VAL A 34 31.46 -14.69 26.46
C VAL A 34 30.93 -13.33 26.86
N ASN A 35 31.56 -12.72 27.86
CA ASN A 35 31.27 -11.36 28.27
C ASN A 35 32.15 -10.37 27.49
N GLY A 36 31.86 -10.21 26.20
CA GLY A 36 32.62 -9.38 25.28
C GLY A 36 32.17 -9.49 23.84
N THR A 37 32.99 -9.00 22.90
CA THR A 37 32.71 -9.06 21.47
C THR A 37 33.18 -10.39 20.87
N ILE A 38 32.33 -11.04 20.07
CA ILE A 38 32.67 -12.23 19.28
C ILE A 38 32.90 -11.80 17.83
N THR A 39 34.04 -12.20 17.24
CA THR A 39 34.29 -12.07 15.80
C THR A 39 34.51 -13.45 15.21
N LEU A 40 33.69 -13.84 14.23
CA LEU A 40 33.81 -15.10 13.50
C LEU A 40 34.52 -14.84 12.17
N ARG A 41 35.52 -15.66 11.83
CA ARG A 41 36.28 -15.49 10.58
C ARG A 41 35.66 -16.18 9.37
N ASN A 42 34.90 -17.26 9.58
CA ASN A 42 34.33 -18.06 8.50
C ASN A 42 32.79 -17.99 8.52
N GLU A 43 32.16 -18.72 9.43
CA GLU A 43 30.70 -18.83 9.46
C GLU A 43 30.19 -19.20 10.86
N LEU A 44 28.90 -18.93 11.09
CA LEU A 44 28.16 -19.40 12.26
C LEU A 44 27.31 -20.61 11.85
N ARG A 45 27.57 -21.78 12.45
CA ARG A 45 26.79 -23.01 12.22
C ARG A 45 25.85 -23.27 13.38
N VAL A 46 24.58 -23.57 13.10
CA VAL A 46 23.54 -23.84 14.10
C VAL A 46 22.88 -25.20 13.87
N GLY A 47 22.23 -25.74 14.91
CA GLY A 47 21.52 -27.03 14.81
C GLY A 47 22.40 -28.28 14.72
N GLY A 48 23.70 -28.15 15.00
CA GLY A 48 24.62 -29.27 15.09
C GLY A 48 24.47 -30.07 16.39
N THR A 49 25.11 -31.24 16.44
CA THR A 49 25.24 -32.07 17.65
C THR A 49 26.72 -32.34 17.92
N LYS A 50 27.02 -33.14 18.95
CA LYS A 50 28.41 -33.57 19.25
C LYS A 50 29.08 -34.30 18.07
N THR A 51 28.30 -34.97 17.22
CA THR A 51 28.80 -35.79 16.11
C THR A 51 28.40 -35.28 14.73
N THR A 52 27.54 -34.27 14.66
CA THR A 52 26.99 -33.75 13.40
C THR A 52 27.27 -32.26 13.30
N THR A 53 27.93 -31.84 12.22
CA THR A 53 28.19 -30.44 11.94
C THR A 53 26.88 -29.67 11.73
N GLY A 54 26.77 -28.46 12.27
CA GLY A 54 25.62 -27.59 12.07
C GLY A 54 25.52 -27.00 10.66
N ASN A 55 24.38 -26.37 10.39
CA ASN A 55 24.08 -25.71 9.12
C ASN A 55 24.62 -24.25 9.13
N PRO A 56 25.46 -23.85 8.15
CA PRO A 56 25.98 -22.49 8.05
C PRO A 56 25.01 -21.46 7.46
N GLY A 57 23.87 -21.93 6.93
CA GLY A 57 22.94 -21.10 6.18
C GLY A 57 23.38 -20.91 4.73
N THR A 58 22.52 -20.27 3.95
CA THR A 58 22.81 -19.85 2.57
C THR A 58 22.51 -18.37 2.40
N LEU A 59 22.83 -17.81 1.22
CA LEU A 59 22.54 -16.42 0.89
C LEU A 59 21.05 -16.09 1.12
N ASN A 60 20.79 -14.89 1.64
CA ASN A 60 19.44 -14.37 1.89
C ASN A 60 18.61 -15.18 2.91
N GLN A 61 19.27 -15.80 3.89
CA GLN A 61 18.62 -16.39 5.04
C GLN A 61 18.82 -15.52 6.30
N ILE A 62 17.79 -15.50 7.15
CA ILE A 62 17.84 -14.92 8.49
C ILE A 62 17.90 -16.04 9.53
N LEU A 63 18.63 -15.82 10.62
CA LEU A 63 18.63 -16.74 11.75
C LEU A 63 17.38 -16.50 12.60
N VAL A 64 16.58 -17.54 12.81
CA VAL A 64 15.30 -17.42 13.52
C VAL A 64 15.33 -18.32 14.76
N SER A 65 15.04 -17.73 15.92
CA SER A 65 14.79 -18.48 17.16
C SER A 65 13.55 -19.36 17.00
N GLN A 66 13.61 -20.58 17.53
CA GLN A 66 12.50 -21.53 17.47
C GLN A 66 11.80 -21.71 18.83
N GLY A 67 12.12 -20.86 19.81
CA GLY A 67 11.68 -20.99 21.19
C GLY A 67 12.65 -21.81 22.04
N ASP A 68 12.31 -21.97 23.31
CA ASP A 68 13.19 -22.55 24.32
C ASP A 68 13.59 -23.99 23.97
N ASN A 69 14.86 -24.32 24.21
CA ASN A 69 15.44 -25.65 23.99
C ASN A 69 15.38 -26.16 22.54
N VAL A 70 15.07 -25.30 21.56
CA VAL A 70 15.13 -25.64 20.14
C VAL A 70 16.22 -24.82 19.48
N ALA A 71 17.14 -25.49 18.79
CA ALA A 71 18.22 -24.81 18.08
C ALA A 71 17.64 -23.80 17.06
N PRO A 72 18.22 -22.59 16.93
CA PRO A 72 17.78 -21.64 15.92
C PRO A 72 18.06 -22.22 14.52
N VAL A 73 17.29 -21.78 13.53
CA VAL A 73 17.40 -22.25 12.15
C VAL A 73 17.51 -21.09 11.18
N TRP A 74 18.28 -21.32 10.12
CA TRP A 74 18.30 -20.43 8.97
C TRP A 74 17.00 -20.58 8.19
N LYS A 75 16.28 -19.47 8.00
CA LYS A 75 15.08 -19.42 7.15
C LYS A 75 15.29 -18.42 6.03
N THR A 76 14.90 -18.81 4.82
CA THR A 76 14.84 -17.90 3.68
C THR A 76 13.88 -16.76 3.99
N SER A 77 14.34 -15.52 3.81
CA SER A 77 13.45 -14.37 3.96
C SER A 77 12.36 -14.41 2.89
N LYS A 78 11.10 -14.26 3.31
CA LYS A 78 9.98 -14.10 2.36
C LYS A 78 9.99 -12.74 1.67
N LEU A 79 10.72 -11.78 2.22
CA LEU A 79 10.96 -10.48 1.63
C LEU A 79 12.35 -10.50 1.01
N GLY A 80 12.48 -10.10 -0.25
CA GLY A 80 13.79 -9.86 -0.86
C GLY A 80 14.57 -8.87 0.00
N PHE A 81 15.86 -9.12 0.17
CA PHE A 81 16.76 -8.06 0.62
C PHE A 81 16.93 -7.12 -0.57
N TYR A 82 16.63 -5.86 -0.34
CA TYR A 82 16.79 -4.84 -1.37
C TYR A 82 18.18 -4.26 -1.25
N GLU A 83 18.85 -4.12 -2.37
CA GLU A 83 20.14 -3.45 -2.46
C GLU A 83 19.96 -1.93 -2.44
N VAL A 84 21.07 -1.21 -2.28
CA VAL A 84 21.07 0.25 -2.37
C VAL A 84 20.61 0.65 -3.76
N ASP A 85 19.84 1.73 -3.83
CA ASP A 85 19.25 2.27 -5.06
C ASP A 85 18.14 1.44 -5.70
N GLU A 86 17.85 0.24 -5.19
CA GLU A 86 16.65 -0.50 -5.58
C GLU A 86 15.38 0.15 -5.03
N TYR A 87 14.26 -0.11 -5.69
CA TYR A 87 12.95 0.37 -5.30
C TYR A 87 12.18 -0.71 -4.55
N ARG A 88 11.63 -0.36 -3.38
CA ARG A 88 10.79 -1.23 -2.57
C ARG A 88 9.40 -0.64 -2.40
N ILE A 89 8.36 -1.47 -2.54
CA ILE A 89 7.01 -1.09 -2.14
C ILE A 89 6.95 -0.99 -0.61
N THR A 90 6.71 0.21 -0.09
CA THR A 90 6.59 0.48 1.35
C THR A 90 5.16 0.51 1.83
N GLN A 91 4.20 0.74 0.93
CA GLN A 91 2.77 0.68 1.20
C GLN A 91 2.01 0.27 -0.08
N SER A 92 1.00 -0.59 0.06
CA SER A 92 0.08 -0.97 -1.03
C SER A 92 -1.31 -1.17 -0.46
N ASP A 93 -2.31 -0.62 -1.13
CA ASP A 93 -3.70 -0.71 -0.66
C ASP A 93 -4.67 -0.59 -1.85
N ALA A 94 -5.88 -1.09 -1.66
CA ALA A 94 -6.98 -0.98 -2.60
C ALA A 94 -8.26 -0.62 -1.86
N LYS A 95 -8.94 0.41 -2.37
CA LYS A 95 -10.20 0.93 -1.85
C LYS A 95 -11.29 0.78 -2.89
N ILE A 96 -12.52 0.61 -2.43
CA ILE A 96 -13.69 0.43 -3.30
C ILE A 96 -14.79 1.45 -2.99
N ASN A 97 -15.71 1.65 -3.93
CA ASN A 97 -16.93 2.42 -3.73
C ASN A 97 -18.08 1.77 -4.52
N GLU A 98 -19.22 1.54 -3.85
CA GLU A 98 -20.45 0.99 -4.45
C GLU A 98 -21.62 2.00 -4.35
N THR A 99 -21.34 3.27 -4.02
CA THR A 99 -22.37 4.31 -3.95
C THR A 99 -22.45 5.10 -5.27
N GLY A 100 -21.30 5.31 -5.91
CA GLY A 100 -21.18 6.09 -7.14
C GLY A 100 -21.50 7.56 -6.97
N ILE A 101 -21.65 8.22 -8.13
CA ILE A 101 -22.14 9.58 -8.31
C ILE A 101 -23.17 9.53 -9.43
N ASP A 102 -24.39 10.01 -9.17
CA ASP A 102 -25.41 10.22 -10.18
C ASP A 102 -25.41 11.70 -10.61
N PHE A 103 -25.06 11.95 -11.87
CA PHE A 103 -25.08 13.29 -12.46
C PHE A 103 -26.44 13.66 -13.06
N SER A 104 -27.44 12.78 -12.93
CA SER A 104 -28.82 12.95 -13.41
C SER A 104 -28.87 13.33 -14.90
N ASN A 105 -29.98 13.91 -15.35
CA ASN A 105 -30.21 14.31 -16.73
C ASN A 105 -30.02 15.82 -16.94
N THR A 106 -28.79 16.25 -17.22
CA THR A 106 -28.46 17.67 -17.44
C THR A 106 -27.67 17.85 -18.73
N THR A 107 -27.85 18.96 -19.46
CA THR A 107 -27.04 19.24 -20.68
C THR A 107 -25.63 19.68 -20.37
N VAL A 108 -25.43 20.33 -19.22
CA VAL A 108 -24.17 20.97 -18.83
C VAL A 108 -24.10 21.09 -17.30
N SER A 109 -22.94 20.78 -16.73
CA SER A 109 -22.39 21.51 -15.58
C SER A 109 -21.48 22.59 -16.17
N PRO A 110 -21.47 23.85 -15.69
CA PRO A 110 -21.16 25.03 -16.52
C PRO A 110 -19.81 24.96 -17.27
N VAL A 111 -19.75 25.74 -18.35
CA VAL A 111 -18.78 25.77 -19.45
C VAL A 111 -17.32 25.89 -19.00
N TYR A 112 -16.70 24.79 -18.56
CA TYR A 112 -15.30 24.77 -18.16
C TYR A 112 -14.63 23.49 -18.66
N GLN A 113 -13.86 23.63 -19.74
CA GLN A 113 -13.30 22.51 -20.49
C GLN A 113 -11.87 22.14 -20.07
N THR A 114 -11.22 23.00 -19.28
CA THR A 114 -9.82 22.79 -18.90
C THR A 114 -9.69 22.34 -17.44
N SER A 115 -8.65 21.54 -17.20
CA SER A 115 -8.19 21.14 -15.89
C SER A 115 -6.68 21.32 -15.89
N ASP A 116 -6.19 22.04 -14.89
CA ASP A 116 -4.76 22.26 -14.74
C ASP A 116 -4.25 21.40 -13.58
N ILE A 117 -3.01 20.94 -13.70
CA ILE A 117 -2.35 20.26 -12.58
C ILE A 117 -2.36 21.19 -11.36
N ASN A 118 -2.64 20.61 -10.20
CA ASN A 118 -2.82 21.26 -8.90
C ASN A 118 -4.11 22.07 -8.72
N ASP A 119 -5.07 21.96 -9.63
CA ASP A 119 -6.40 22.54 -9.42
C ASP A 119 -7.02 22.06 -8.10
N PRO A 120 -7.65 22.97 -7.33
CA PRO A 120 -8.28 22.61 -6.07
C PRO A 120 -9.53 21.75 -6.30
N PHE A 121 -9.75 20.79 -5.41
CA PHE A 121 -10.91 19.90 -5.44
C PHE A 121 -12.24 20.65 -5.42
N GLY A 122 -12.37 21.66 -4.55
CA GLY A 122 -13.59 22.46 -4.38
C GLY A 122 -13.84 23.52 -5.45
N GLY A 123 -12.99 23.61 -6.49
CA GLY A 123 -12.97 24.75 -7.40
C GLY A 123 -12.24 25.97 -6.78
N ALA A 124 -11.71 26.86 -7.62
CA ALA A 124 -11.00 28.05 -7.14
C ALA A 124 -12.01 29.12 -6.68
N SER A 125 -11.82 29.69 -5.49
CA SER A 125 -12.65 30.80 -4.98
C SER A 125 -12.33 32.18 -5.61
N GLY A 126 -11.33 32.27 -6.49
CA GLY A 126 -10.78 33.56 -6.97
C GLY A 126 -10.36 33.64 -8.44
N ALA A 127 -10.65 32.64 -9.26
CA ALA A 127 -10.47 32.70 -10.71
C ALA A 127 -11.59 31.90 -11.39
N THR A 128 -11.99 32.36 -12.58
CA THR A 128 -13.03 31.87 -13.50
C THR A 128 -13.64 30.50 -13.11
N PRO A 129 -14.96 30.37 -12.86
CA PRO A 129 -15.49 29.31 -12.00
C PRO A 129 -15.09 27.91 -12.46
N LYS A 130 -14.10 27.25 -11.85
CA LYS A 130 -13.80 25.84 -12.19
C LYS A 130 -14.88 24.95 -11.54
N PRO A 131 -15.47 23.96 -12.23
CA PRO A 131 -16.60 23.21 -11.70
C PRO A 131 -16.10 22.38 -10.51
N ALA A 132 -16.87 22.42 -9.43
CA ALA A 132 -16.62 21.57 -8.28
C ALA A 132 -16.61 20.11 -8.71
N TRP A 133 -15.60 19.37 -8.26
CA TRP A 133 -15.54 17.93 -8.47
C TRP A 133 -16.51 17.25 -7.52
N SER A 134 -17.27 16.28 -8.03
CA SER A 134 -18.07 15.42 -7.16
C SER A 134 -17.16 14.34 -6.59
N GLU A 135 -17.04 14.29 -5.27
CA GLU A 135 -16.20 13.31 -4.59
C GLU A 135 -16.81 11.92 -4.71
N LEU A 136 -15.98 10.96 -5.08
CA LEU A 136 -16.29 9.56 -5.02
C LEU A 136 -15.56 8.98 -3.80
N PRO A 137 -16.24 8.84 -2.64
CA PRO A 137 -15.58 8.49 -1.38
C PRO A 137 -15.08 7.04 -1.44
N MET A 138 -13.77 6.87 -1.57
CA MET A 138 -13.16 5.55 -1.59
C MET A 138 -13.11 4.97 -0.17
N LYS A 139 -13.54 3.72 -0.01
CA LYS A 139 -13.72 3.04 1.28
C LYS A 139 -12.89 1.77 1.36
N ALA A 140 -12.57 1.31 2.57
CA ALA A 140 -11.86 0.04 2.77
C ALA A 140 -12.67 -1.18 2.29
N ASN A 141 -14.00 -1.11 2.41
CA ASN A 141 -14.95 -2.07 1.86
C ASN A 141 -16.32 -1.39 1.67
N SER A 142 -17.30 -2.11 1.14
CA SER A 142 -18.62 -1.55 0.80
C SER A 142 -19.43 -1.10 2.02
N THR A 143 -19.17 -1.68 3.20
CA THR A 143 -19.88 -1.38 4.45
C THR A 143 -19.19 -0.33 5.32
N ALA A 144 -17.93 0.01 5.02
CA ALA A 144 -17.17 0.97 5.79
C ALA A 144 -17.79 2.39 5.66
N SER A 145 -17.86 3.09 6.79
CA SER A 145 -17.99 4.54 6.80
C SER A 145 -16.78 5.14 6.08
N SER A 146 -16.99 6.23 5.31
CA SER A 146 -15.96 6.87 4.48
C SER A 146 -14.65 7.02 5.24
N THR A 147 -13.64 6.21 4.89
CA THR A 147 -12.31 6.30 5.48
C THR A 147 -11.44 7.04 4.50
N ALA A 148 -10.79 8.12 4.95
CA ALA A 148 -9.84 8.84 4.11
C ALA A 148 -8.80 7.86 3.55
N THR A 149 -8.55 7.94 2.25
CA THR A 149 -7.48 7.14 1.62
C THR A 149 -6.18 7.88 1.83
N THR A 150 -5.27 7.35 2.63
CA THR A 150 -4.04 8.06 2.99
C THR A 150 -2.80 7.20 2.86
N PHE A 151 -1.66 7.84 2.60
CA PHE A 151 -0.36 7.18 2.55
C PHE A 151 0.75 8.10 3.06
N LYS A 152 1.89 7.53 3.43
CA LYS A 152 3.07 8.28 3.89
C LYS A 152 4.22 8.16 2.90
N ILE A 153 5.08 9.17 2.89
CA ILE A 153 6.34 9.18 2.15
C ILE A 153 7.49 9.37 3.15
N ASP A 154 8.32 8.34 3.26
CA ASP A 154 9.52 8.30 4.09
C ASP A 154 10.77 8.79 3.34
N ASN A 155 10.85 8.62 2.01
CA ASN A 155 11.99 9.01 1.17
C ASN A 155 11.60 9.98 0.03
N PRO A 156 12.32 11.10 -0.18
CA PRO A 156 12.02 12.04 -1.28
C PRO A 156 12.24 11.45 -2.69
N VAL A 157 12.96 10.33 -2.82
CA VAL A 157 13.05 9.56 -4.07
C VAL A 157 12.03 8.43 -4.00
N ASN A 158 10.86 8.68 -4.57
CA ASN A 158 9.70 7.80 -4.50
C ASN A 158 8.86 7.84 -5.78
N LYS A 159 8.01 6.85 -5.93
CA LYS A 159 6.98 6.75 -6.96
C LYS A 159 5.69 6.28 -6.32
N VAL A 160 4.59 6.97 -6.61
CA VAL A 160 3.26 6.55 -6.18
C VAL A 160 2.43 6.25 -7.41
N ASP A 161 2.22 4.96 -7.64
CA ASP A 161 1.42 4.44 -8.73
C ASP A 161 -0.04 4.41 -8.31
N PHE A 162 -0.91 5.03 -9.09
CA PHE A 162 -2.35 4.97 -8.92
C PHE A 162 -3.02 4.26 -10.09
N VAL A 163 -3.99 3.40 -9.77
CA VAL A 163 -4.91 2.81 -10.73
C VAL A 163 -6.33 3.02 -10.21
N PHE A 164 -7.07 3.88 -10.89
CA PHE A 164 -8.50 4.06 -10.66
C PHE A 164 -9.28 3.40 -11.81
N GLN A 165 -10.24 2.55 -11.47
CA GLN A 165 -11.16 1.95 -12.42
C GLN A 165 -12.60 2.10 -11.91
N THR A 166 -13.51 2.49 -12.79
CA THR A 166 -14.94 2.63 -12.48
C THR A 166 -15.78 2.26 -13.69
N ALA A 167 -16.99 1.76 -13.46
CA ALA A 167 -17.97 1.66 -14.52
C ALA A 167 -18.74 2.97 -14.64
N VAL A 168 -19.08 3.34 -15.85
CA VAL A 168 -19.96 4.48 -16.14
C VAL A 168 -21.19 3.99 -16.87
N GLU A 169 -22.34 4.62 -16.62
CA GLU A 169 -23.58 4.31 -17.31
C GLU A 169 -24.23 5.59 -17.84
N MET A 170 -24.79 5.52 -19.04
CA MET A 170 -25.71 6.51 -19.56
C MET A 170 -27.05 5.88 -19.96
N SER A 171 -28.14 6.64 -19.88
CA SER A 171 -29.37 6.29 -20.59
C SER A 171 -29.09 6.13 -22.08
N ASN A 172 -29.75 5.19 -22.73
CA ASN A 172 -29.61 4.97 -24.17
C ASN A 172 -30.99 4.65 -24.76
N THR A 173 -31.85 5.65 -24.67
CA THR A 173 -33.28 5.59 -24.97
C THR A 173 -33.64 6.13 -26.36
N GLY A 174 -32.67 6.63 -27.13
CA GLY A 174 -32.91 7.22 -28.43
C GLY A 174 -32.59 6.31 -29.63
N THR A 175 -33.02 6.74 -30.81
CA THR A 175 -32.87 6.02 -32.09
C THR A 175 -31.77 6.59 -33.00
N THR A 176 -31.05 7.63 -32.56
CA THR A 176 -30.02 8.32 -33.35
C THR A 176 -28.60 7.96 -32.89
N ALA A 177 -27.64 7.99 -33.81
CA ALA A 177 -26.26 7.57 -33.56
C ALA A 177 -25.39 8.62 -32.84
N ASP A 178 -25.79 9.89 -32.83
CA ASP A 178 -24.94 11.02 -32.43
C ASP A 178 -25.06 11.39 -30.93
N GLN A 179 -25.51 10.46 -30.10
CA GLN A 179 -25.78 10.71 -28.69
C GLN A 179 -24.54 10.44 -27.84
N PHE A 180 -24.19 11.35 -26.94
CA PHE A 180 -23.01 11.14 -26.09
C PHE A 180 -23.10 11.88 -24.76
N VAL A 181 -22.31 11.41 -23.79
CA VAL A 181 -21.95 12.12 -22.57
C VAL A 181 -20.43 12.12 -22.43
N ARG A 182 -19.84 13.31 -22.33
CA ARG A 182 -18.42 13.51 -21.99
C ARG A 182 -18.27 13.72 -20.50
N TYR A 183 -17.25 13.14 -19.93
CA TYR A 183 -16.97 13.21 -18.50
C TYR A 183 -15.46 13.17 -18.25
N ALA A 184 -15.06 13.48 -17.03
CA ALA A 184 -13.70 13.28 -16.57
C ALA A 184 -13.70 12.79 -15.13
N CYS A 185 -12.69 11.99 -14.80
CA CYS A 185 -12.34 11.68 -13.43
C CYS A 185 -10.87 12.02 -13.19
N GLY A 186 -10.56 12.41 -11.97
CA GLY A 186 -9.23 12.82 -11.55
C GLY A 186 -8.87 12.33 -10.15
N ILE A 187 -7.57 12.24 -9.92
CA ILE A 187 -6.97 11.87 -8.64
C ILE A 187 -6.41 13.13 -8.01
N PHE A 188 -6.74 13.36 -6.76
CA PHE A 188 -6.32 14.50 -5.96
C PHE A 188 -5.45 14.03 -4.82
N ILE A 189 -4.37 14.75 -4.57
CA ILE A 189 -3.52 14.58 -3.40
C ILE A 189 -3.56 15.89 -2.61
N ASP A 190 -3.93 15.84 -1.34
CA ASP A 190 -4.16 17.01 -0.48
C ASP A 190 -5.06 18.06 -1.15
N ASN A 191 -6.19 17.61 -1.71
CA ASN A 191 -7.15 18.40 -2.48
C ASN A 191 -6.59 19.09 -3.75
N GLN A 192 -5.40 18.73 -4.22
CA GLN A 192 -4.83 19.24 -5.47
C GLN A 192 -4.88 18.17 -6.56
N LEU A 193 -5.37 18.51 -7.74
CA LEU A 193 -5.43 17.61 -8.88
C LEU A 193 -4.02 17.16 -9.28
N LYS A 194 -3.77 15.85 -9.34
CA LYS A 194 -2.49 15.28 -9.80
C LYS A 194 -2.62 14.51 -11.11
N ALA A 195 -3.80 14.00 -11.41
CA ALA A 195 -4.07 13.25 -12.62
C ALA A 195 -5.50 13.48 -13.07
N VAL A 196 -5.74 13.59 -14.36
CA VAL A 196 -7.07 13.67 -14.95
C VAL A 196 -7.10 12.88 -16.24
N ARG A 197 -8.20 12.17 -16.49
CA ARG A 197 -8.52 11.61 -17.80
C ARG A 197 -9.97 11.95 -18.12
N ALA A 198 -10.18 12.49 -19.31
CA ALA A 198 -11.48 12.69 -19.89
C ALA A 198 -11.82 11.52 -20.82
N ASP A 199 -13.11 11.22 -20.93
CA ASP A 199 -13.62 10.19 -21.84
C ASP A 199 -15.05 10.52 -22.29
N GLN A 200 -15.57 9.73 -23.21
CA GLN A 200 -16.91 9.87 -23.77
C GLN A 200 -17.60 8.51 -23.83
N ILE A 201 -18.82 8.44 -23.30
CA ILE A 201 -19.72 7.31 -23.54
C ILE A 201 -20.74 7.69 -24.61
N ASN A 202 -20.93 6.80 -25.59
CA ASN A 202 -21.82 7.02 -26.73
C ASN A 202 -23.12 6.25 -26.57
N GLY A 203 -24.19 6.80 -27.12
CA GLY A 203 -25.41 6.05 -27.40
C GLY A 203 -25.15 4.98 -28.45
N VAL A 204 -25.98 3.96 -28.43
CA VAL A 204 -25.95 2.83 -29.37
C VAL A 204 -27.35 2.72 -29.94
N VAL A 205 -27.46 2.92 -31.25
CA VAL A 205 -28.72 2.91 -31.99
C VAL A 205 -29.48 1.61 -31.72
N GLY A 206 -30.74 1.73 -31.29
CA GLY A 206 -31.62 0.58 -31.07
C GLY A 206 -31.36 -0.20 -29.78
N LYS A 207 -30.47 0.24 -28.89
CA LYS A 207 -30.23 -0.44 -27.60
C LYS A 207 -31.44 -0.33 -26.66
N GLY A 208 -32.17 0.79 -26.71
CA GLY A 208 -33.49 0.97 -26.08
C GLY A 208 -33.53 0.96 -24.55
N GLN A 209 -32.39 0.90 -23.87
CA GLN A 209 -32.28 0.85 -22.41
C GLN A 209 -31.07 1.69 -21.94
N LYS A 210 -29.94 1.05 -21.58
CA LYS A 210 -28.77 1.68 -20.94
C LYS A 210 -27.48 1.30 -21.66
N ASN A 211 -26.51 2.21 -21.67
CA ASN A 211 -25.15 1.89 -22.11
C ASN A 211 -24.16 2.02 -20.97
N GLN A 212 -23.23 1.06 -20.90
CA GLN A 212 -22.20 0.99 -19.87
C GLN A 212 -20.83 0.91 -20.52
N ALA A 213 -19.83 1.48 -19.85
CA ALA A 213 -18.43 1.37 -20.23
C ALA A 213 -17.55 1.31 -18.99
N ILE A 214 -16.31 0.83 -19.16
CA ILE A 214 -15.29 0.87 -18.11
C ILE A 214 -14.36 2.04 -18.37
N PHE A 215 -14.15 2.86 -17.36
CA PHE A 215 -13.17 3.94 -17.35
C PHE A 215 -11.99 3.53 -16.48
N THR A 216 -10.78 3.69 -17.01
CA THR A 216 -9.53 3.46 -16.27
C THR A 216 -8.63 4.68 -16.36
N LEU A 217 -8.12 5.13 -15.21
CA LEU A 217 -7.10 6.16 -15.08
C LEU A 217 -5.90 5.56 -14.34
N LYS A 218 -4.77 5.48 -15.03
CA LYS A 218 -3.47 5.11 -14.45
C LYS A 218 -2.55 6.33 -14.45
N TYR A 219 -1.90 6.60 -13.32
CA TYR A 219 -0.97 7.70 -13.20
C TYR A 219 0.11 7.40 -12.18
N VAL A 220 1.31 7.93 -12.39
CA VAL A 220 2.44 7.81 -11.46
C VAL A 220 2.85 9.20 -11.03
N VAL A 221 2.86 9.44 -9.72
CA VAL A 221 3.44 10.66 -9.14
C VAL A 221 4.86 10.32 -8.71
N GLU A 222 5.84 11.04 -9.25
CA GLU A 222 7.24 10.85 -8.87
C GLU A 222 7.70 11.91 -7.87
N ASN A 223 8.58 11.51 -6.96
CA ASN A 223 9.29 12.37 -6.02
C ASN A 223 8.38 13.31 -5.23
N LEU A 224 7.29 12.76 -4.65
CA LEU A 224 6.48 13.51 -3.70
C LEU A 224 7.36 13.94 -2.52
N PRO A 225 7.26 15.20 -2.05
CA PRO A 225 8.04 15.67 -0.92
C PRO A 225 7.81 14.83 0.34
N VAL A 226 8.83 14.75 1.18
CA VAL A 226 8.64 14.25 2.53
C VAL A 226 7.98 15.34 3.37
N LYS A 227 6.82 15.07 3.96
CA LYS A 227 6.18 15.99 4.91
C LYS A 227 7.02 16.09 6.19
N PRO A 228 7.30 17.29 6.73
CA PRO A 228 7.99 17.46 8.00
C PRO A 228 7.27 16.73 9.14
N LEU A 229 8.04 16.20 10.10
CA LEU A 229 7.47 15.54 11.26
C LEU A 229 6.68 16.54 12.11
N VAL A 230 5.52 16.11 12.61
CA VAL A 230 4.72 16.85 13.59
C VAL A 230 4.64 15.98 14.85
N ASN A 231 5.19 16.47 15.96
CA ASN A 231 5.26 15.72 17.23
C ASN A 231 5.92 14.33 17.09
N GLY A 232 6.97 14.23 16.26
CA GLY A 232 7.68 12.97 16.00
C GLY A 232 6.93 11.97 15.11
N ILE A 233 5.73 12.31 14.65
CA ILE A 233 4.89 11.48 13.79
C ILE A 233 4.95 12.01 12.36
N ARG A 234 5.07 11.10 11.39
CA ARG A 234 5.07 11.47 9.98
C ARG A 234 3.64 11.71 9.48
N PRO A 235 3.32 12.92 8.96
CA PRO A 235 2.00 13.17 8.41
C PRO A 235 1.75 12.38 7.12
N THR A 236 0.48 12.09 6.85
CA THR A 236 0.05 11.39 5.63
C THR A 236 -0.41 12.37 4.55
N TYR A 237 -0.36 11.93 3.30
CA TYR A 237 -1.06 12.52 2.17
C TYR A 237 -2.50 12.02 2.12
N ASP A 238 -3.45 12.89 1.82
CA ASP A 238 -4.85 12.53 1.59
C ASP A 238 -5.13 12.35 0.10
N VAL A 239 -5.76 11.24 -0.27
CA VAL A 239 -6.12 10.92 -1.66
C VAL A 239 -7.63 10.96 -1.83
N LYS A 240 -8.07 11.66 -2.88
CA LYS A 240 -9.46 11.69 -3.32
C LYS A 240 -9.58 11.36 -4.79
N VAL A 241 -10.72 10.76 -5.13
CA VAL A 241 -11.17 10.64 -6.52
C VAL A 241 -12.32 11.60 -6.71
N GLY A 242 -12.21 12.46 -7.71
CA GLY A 242 -13.28 13.35 -8.14
C GLY A 242 -13.72 13.00 -9.55
N CYS A 243 -15.01 13.03 -9.83
CA CYS A 243 -15.54 12.92 -11.18
C CYS A 243 -16.47 14.10 -11.51
N ARG A 244 -16.61 14.40 -12.80
CA ARG A 244 -17.54 15.41 -13.29
C ARG A 244 -18.08 15.04 -14.67
N ARG A 245 -19.35 15.35 -14.90
CA ARG A 245 -19.94 15.46 -16.24
C ARG A 245 -19.42 16.74 -16.90
N ILE A 246 -18.98 16.66 -18.16
CA ILE A 246 -18.49 17.80 -18.94
C ILE A 246 -19.61 18.35 -19.82
N THR A 247 -20.18 17.52 -20.68
CA THR A 247 -21.25 17.93 -21.61
C THR A 247 -21.98 16.70 -22.12
N SER A 248 -23.21 16.86 -22.61
CA SER A 248 -23.89 15.85 -23.44
C SER A 248 -24.36 16.44 -24.76
N SER A 249 -24.70 15.57 -25.71
CA SER A 249 -25.23 15.97 -27.02
C SER A 249 -26.56 16.73 -26.90
N THR A 250 -27.42 16.33 -25.96
CA THR A 250 -28.68 17.02 -25.62
C THR A 250 -29.14 16.64 -24.20
N THR A 251 -30.23 17.24 -23.73
CA THR A 251 -30.96 16.82 -22.53
C THR A 251 -31.70 15.52 -22.85
N GLY A 252 -31.83 14.62 -21.88
CA GLY A 252 -32.49 13.32 -22.01
C GLY A 252 -31.63 12.14 -21.55
N TYR A 253 -30.33 12.36 -21.37
CA TYR A 253 -29.36 11.31 -21.01
C TYR A 253 -28.92 11.46 -19.57
N PHE A 254 -29.44 10.56 -18.71
CA PHE A 254 -28.89 10.40 -17.37
C PHE A 254 -27.49 9.82 -17.48
N PHE A 255 -26.63 10.19 -16.54
CA PHE A 255 -25.26 9.72 -16.50
C PHE A 255 -24.84 9.49 -15.06
N ALA A 256 -24.24 8.33 -14.80
CA ALA A 256 -23.72 7.97 -13.49
C ALA A 256 -22.32 7.35 -13.61
N VAL A 257 -21.52 7.52 -12.56
CA VAL A 257 -20.17 6.96 -12.42
C VAL A 257 -20.14 6.15 -11.13
N GLY A 258 -19.69 4.89 -11.19
CA GLY A 258 -19.60 4.05 -9.99
C GLY A 258 -20.94 3.52 -9.48
N ALA A 259 -22.04 3.79 -10.18
CA ALA A 259 -23.41 3.42 -9.85
C ALA A 259 -24.26 3.36 -11.13
N PRO A 260 -25.39 2.64 -11.12
CA PRO A 260 -26.39 2.76 -12.16
C PRO A 260 -27.04 4.15 -12.16
N THR A 261 -27.57 4.53 -13.32
CA THR A 261 -28.44 5.70 -13.48
C THR A 261 -29.80 5.47 -12.82
N THR A 262 -30.50 6.53 -12.41
CA THR A 262 -31.78 6.41 -11.67
C THR A 262 -33.04 6.36 -12.54
N ASP A 263 -32.94 6.56 -13.85
CA ASP A 263 -34.07 6.51 -14.78
C ASP A 263 -34.40 5.10 -15.28
N GLY A 264 -35.66 4.86 -15.64
CA GLY A 264 -36.08 3.64 -16.31
C GLY A 264 -35.83 2.35 -15.51
N THR A 265 -35.77 1.22 -16.21
CA THR A 265 -35.49 -0.09 -15.61
C THR A 265 -33.99 -0.28 -15.40
N GLN A 266 -33.62 -0.70 -14.19
CA GLN A 266 -32.25 -1.01 -13.83
C GLN A 266 -31.81 -2.32 -14.49
N VAL A 267 -30.72 -2.27 -15.25
CA VAL A 267 -30.14 -3.46 -15.93
C VAL A 267 -28.82 -3.92 -15.28
N VAL A 268 -28.25 -3.08 -14.41
CA VAL A 268 -27.06 -3.37 -13.60
C VAL A 268 -27.31 -2.91 -12.17
N ASN A 269 -26.48 -3.34 -11.24
CA ASN A 269 -26.55 -2.92 -9.84
C ASN A 269 -25.22 -2.27 -9.40
N ASN A 270 -25.22 -1.71 -8.19
CA ASN A 270 -24.06 -1.02 -7.61
C ASN A 270 -22.81 -1.91 -7.51
N PHE A 271 -22.96 -3.21 -7.26
CA PHE A 271 -21.82 -4.13 -7.20
C PHE A 271 -21.15 -4.30 -8.57
N MET A 272 -21.95 -4.38 -9.64
CA MET A 272 -21.43 -4.44 -11.02
C MET A 272 -20.79 -3.12 -11.45
N MET A 273 -21.30 -2.00 -10.95
CA MET A 273 -20.84 -0.67 -11.32
C MET A 273 -19.72 -0.11 -10.44
N LYS A 274 -19.29 -0.86 -9.43
CA LYS A 274 -18.39 -0.37 -8.38
C LYS A 274 -17.09 0.23 -8.93
N SER A 275 -16.55 1.14 -8.15
CA SER A 275 -15.28 1.80 -8.42
C SER A 275 -14.19 1.24 -7.52
N ILE A 276 -12.95 1.19 -8.02
CA ILE A 276 -11.78 0.70 -7.31
C ILE A 276 -10.64 1.71 -7.51
N LEU A 277 -9.98 2.07 -6.42
CA LEU A 277 -8.73 2.83 -6.41
C LEU A 277 -7.66 1.95 -5.77
N LYS A 278 -6.66 1.55 -6.54
CA LYS A 278 -5.44 0.92 -6.03
C LYS A 278 -4.31 1.94 -6.05
N TYR A 279 -3.46 1.89 -5.03
CA TYR A 279 -2.19 2.61 -5.08
C TYR A 279 -1.05 1.79 -4.47
N ASP A 280 0.15 2.01 -5.02
CA ASP A 280 1.40 1.45 -4.51
C ASP A 280 2.39 2.60 -4.28
N VAL A 281 2.92 2.71 -3.06
CA VAL A 281 4.02 3.62 -2.72
C VAL A 281 5.31 2.84 -2.80
N THR A 282 6.18 3.28 -3.68
CA THR A 282 7.48 2.68 -3.92
C THR A 282 8.57 3.68 -3.60
N GLU A 283 9.51 3.31 -2.76
CA GLU A 283 10.60 4.18 -2.31
C GLU A 283 11.94 3.56 -2.59
N GLN A 284 12.89 4.41 -2.96
CA GLN A 284 14.27 3.96 -3.15
C GLN A 284 14.87 3.55 -1.80
N VAL A 285 15.63 2.46 -1.78
CA VAL A 285 16.32 1.98 -0.59
C VAL A 285 17.61 2.78 -0.42
N LYS A 286 17.80 3.32 0.80
CA LYS A 286 18.99 4.07 1.20
C LYS A 286 19.68 3.37 2.37
N ILE A 287 21.00 3.45 2.42
CA ILE A 287 21.76 3.08 3.62
C ILE A 287 21.44 4.11 4.71
N ILE A 288 20.94 3.64 5.84
CA ILE A 288 20.89 4.45 7.07
C ILE A 288 22.26 4.25 7.73
N TYR A 289 23.12 5.27 7.64
CA TYR A 289 24.36 5.34 8.42
C TYR A 289 24.07 5.84 9.84
#